data_AF-A0A8H6SIU3-F1
#
_entry.id   AF-A0A8H6SIU3-F1
#
_cell.length_a   1.000
_cell.length_b   1.000
_cell.length_c   1.000
_cell.angle_alpha   90.00
_cell.angle_beta   90.00
_cell.angle_gamma   90.00
#
_symmetry.space_group_name_H-M   'P 1'
#
loop_
_entity.id
_entity.type
_entity.pdbx_description
1 polymer ?
#
loop_
_entity_poly.entity_id
_entity_poly.type
_entity_poly.pdbx_seq_one_letter_code
_entity_poly.pdbx_strand_id
1 'polypeptide(L)'
;MSVSPAIANPASSTTNNPTPAKPVVLRQRKDGRAPPAYHLPISQLQPKKKRFRPGTVALREIRKYQKSTDLLLRKLPFARLVREIAAEMTTDYYDSPTNLRWQSSALLALQEASEAYIVHLFDDATAGIYVLFMINE
;
A
#
# COMPACT_ATOMS: atom_id res chain seq x y z
N MET A 1 22.60 -12.15 80.84
CA MET A 1 22.23 -12.09 79.40
C MET A 1 23.47 -12.46 78.60
N SER A 2 23.39 -13.62 77.90
CA SER A 2 24.34 -14.19 76.90
C SER A 2 25.84 -14.02 77.19
N VAL A 3 26.52 -14.93 77.93
CA VAL A 3 27.06 -16.25 77.49
C VAL A 3 27.72 -16.26 76.10
N SER A 4 29.05 -16.06 76.08
CA SER A 4 30.14 -16.94 75.55
C SER A 4 30.12 -17.47 74.07
N PRO A 5 31.21 -18.08 73.53
CA PRO A 5 32.66 -17.76 73.58
C PRO A 5 33.47 -18.15 72.29
N ALA A 6 34.81 -18.00 72.37
CA ALA A 6 35.91 -18.88 71.89
C ALA A 6 35.93 -19.41 70.43
N ILE A 7 36.94 -19.07 69.61
CA ILE A 7 38.30 -19.67 69.50
C ILE A 7 38.30 -21.19 69.25
N ALA A 8 38.71 -21.62 68.04
CA ALA A 8 39.80 -22.58 67.75
C ALA A 8 39.68 -23.25 66.36
N ASN A 9 40.76 -23.18 65.57
CA ASN A 9 41.10 -23.93 64.34
C ASN A 9 41.17 -25.47 64.61
N PRO A 10 41.17 -26.43 63.64
CA PRO A 10 42.27 -26.60 62.66
C PRO A 10 41.99 -27.37 61.32
N ALA A 11 43.07 -27.40 60.53
CA ALA A 11 43.48 -28.12 59.31
C ALA A 11 42.82 -29.43 58.79
N SER A 12 43.22 -29.75 57.55
CA SER A 12 43.21 -31.04 56.79
C SER A 12 41.96 -31.27 55.93
N SER A 13 42.00 -31.83 54.70
CA SER A 13 42.97 -32.68 54.01
C SER A 13 42.70 -32.71 52.50
N THR A 14 43.77 -32.72 51.71
CA THR A 14 43.84 -33.11 50.29
C THR A 14 43.22 -34.48 50.02
N THR A 15 42.39 -34.61 48.98
CA THR A 15 42.20 -35.89 48.26
C THR A 15 42.19 -35.66 46.73
N ASN A 16 43.33 -35.93 46.11
CA ASN A 16 43.40 -36.35 44.71
C ASN A 16 43.01 -37.84 44.65
N ASN A 17 42.23 -38.31 43.64
CA ASN A 17 42.50 -39.46 42.74
C ASN A 17 41.28 -39.89 41.83
N PRO A 18 41.37 -40.83 40.84
CA PRO A 18 41.33 -40.50 39.38
C PRO A 18 40.34 -41.32 38.48
N THR A 19 40.14 -40.87 37.21
CA THR A 19 39.71 -41.55 35.92
C THR A 19 38.41 -42.41 35.86
N PRO A 20 37.63 -42.49 34.74
CA PRO A 20 38.08 -42.88 33.38
C PRO A 20 37.42 -42.14 32.18
N ALA A 21 38.05 -42.28 31.02
CA ALA A 21 37.62 -41.73 29.74
C ALA A 21 36.24 -42.25 29.27
N LYS A 22 35.45 -41.38 28.63
CA LYS A 22 34.37 -41.75 27.71
C LYS A 22 34.60 -41.06 26.35
N PRO A 23 34.35 -41.74 25.23
CA PRO A 23 34.77 -41.29 23.91
C PRO A 23 33.76 -40.28 23.36
N VAL A 24 34.22 -39.12 22.91
CA VAL A 24 33.35 -38.19 22.17
C VAL A 24 34.08 -37.71 20.93
N VAL A 25 33.84 -38.46 19.85
CA VAL A 25 33.70 -38.06 18.44
C VAL A 25 34.46 -36.79 18.03
N LEU A 26 35.43 -36.94 17.13
CA LEU A 26 35.98 -35.85 16.32
C LEU A 26 34.83 -35.18 15.57
N ARG A 27 34.24 -34.10 16.14
CA ARG A 27 33.35 -33.22 15.38
C ARG A 27 34.17 -32.63 14.26
N GLN A 28 33.91 -33.08 13.03
CA GLN A 28 34.34 -32.36 11.84
C GLN A 28 33.89 -30.90 11.98
N ARG A 29 34.86 -30.00 12.15
CA ARG A 29 34.64 -28.57 12.00
C ARG A 29 34.30 -28.35 10.54
N LYS A 30 33.02 -28.18 10.23
CA LYS A 30 32.61 -27.54 8.98
C LYS A 30 32.55 -26.06 9.31
N ASP A 31 33.68 -25.38 9.16
CA ASP A 31 33.78 -23.94 9.22
C ASP A 31 32.83 -23.37 8.16
N GLY A 32 31.60 -23.07 8.56
CA GLY A 32 30.53 -22.52 7.73
C GLY A 32 30.74 -21.03 7.45
N ARG A 33 31.98 -20.59 7.26
CA ARG A 33 32.26 -19.23 6.84
C ARG A 33 31.94 -19.19 5.34
N ALA A 34 30.79 -18.62 5.00
CA ALA A 34 30.43 -18.32 3.61
C ALA A 34 31.62 -17.61 2.93
N PRO A 35 31.93 -17.92 1.67
CA PRO A 35 33.04 -17.28 0.96
C PRO A 35 32.87 -15.75 1.02
N PRO A 36 33.97 -14.97 1.11
CA PRO A 36 33.88 -13.52 1.17
C PRO A 36 33.09 -13.07 -0.05
N ALA A 37 31.98 -12.38 0.19
CA ALA A 37 31.15 -11.82 -0.86
C ALA A 37 32.06 -10.95 -1.73
N TYR A 38 32.38 -11.43 -2.94
CA TYR A 38 32.96 -10.60 -3.97
C TYR A 38 32.11 -9.33 -4.02
N HIS A 39 32.77 -8.19 -3.95
CA HIS A 39 32.16 -6.88 -4.02
C HIS A 39 31.48 -6.77 -5.39
N LEU A 40 30.24 -7.25 -5.49
CA LEU A 40 29.40 -7.00 -6.65
C LEU A 40 29.15 -5.50 -6.64
N PRO A 41 29.46 -4.79 -7.73
CA PRO A 41 29.27 -3.35 -7.76
C PRO A 41 27.78 -3.07 -7.49
N ILE A 42 27.52 -2.20 -6.49
CA ILE A 42 26.17 -1.81 -6.05
C ILE A 42 25.31 -1.30 -7.22
N SER A 43 25.94 -0.92 -8.34
CA SER A 43 25.30 -0.53 -9.60
C SER A 43 24.48 -1.65 -10.29
N GLN A 44 24.69 -2.93 -9.95
CA GLN A 44 23.98 -4.06 -10.58
C GLN A 44 22.82 -4.63 -9.74
N LEU A 45 22.65 -4.16 -8.49
CA LEU A 45 21.52 -4.54 -7.64
C LEU A 45 20.38 -3.52 -7.81
N GLN A 46 19.79 -3.45 -9.00
CA GLN A 46 18.53 -2.74 -9.18
C GLN A 46 17.47 -3.47 -8.35
N PRO A 47 16.95 -2.87 -7.26
CA PRO A 47 15.95 -3.53 -6.43
C PRO A 47 14.74 -3.82 -7.30
N LYS A 48 14.34 -5.10 -7.37
CA LYS A 48 13.13 -5.50 -8.09
C LYS A 48 11.97 -4.65 -7.57
N LYS A 49 11.33 -3.87 -8.46
CA LYS A 49 10.16 -3.05 -8.10
C LYS A 49 9.10 -3.98 -7.50
N LYS A 50 8.79 -3.80 -6.22
CA LYS A 50 7.77 -4.60 -5.53
C LYS A 50 6.42 -4.32 -6.19
N ARG A 51 5.75 -5.37 -6.66
CA ARG A 51 4.40 -5.28 -7.22
C ARG A 51 3.37 -5.31 -6.09
N PHE A 52 2.41 -4.41 -6.14
CA PHE A 52 1.27 -4.43 -5.21
C PHE A 52 0.35 -5.61 -5.50
N ARG A 53 -0.30 -6.15 -4.47
CA ARG A 53 -1.34 -7.18 -4.64
C ARG A 53 -2.53 -6.58 -5.39
N PRO A 54 -3.29 -7.35 -6.19
CA PRO A 54 -4.51 -6.85 -6.82
C PRO A 54 -5.44 -6.23 -5.77
N GLY A 55 -6.11 -5.14 -6.14
CA GLY A 55 -6.96 -4.35 -5.23
C GLY A 55 -6.22 -3.38 -4.31
N THR A 56 -4.92 -3.56 -4.03
CA THR A 56 -4.19 -2.69 -3.07
C THR A 56 -4.09 -1.25 -3.56
N VAL A 57 -3.79 -1.05 -4.84
CA VAL A 57 -3.70 0.29 -5.43
C VAL A 57 -5.08 0.90 -5.58
N ALA A 58 -6.06 0.12 -6.06
CA ALA A 58 -7.44 0.54 -6.20
C ALA A 58 -8.05 1.02 -4.87
N LEU A 59 -7.91 0.26 -3.78
CA LEU A 59 -8.41 0.67 -2.45
C LEU A 59 -7.73 1.95 -1.94
N ARG A 60 -6.45 2.15 -2.27
CA ARG A 60 -5.74 3.38 -1.92
C ARG A 60 -6.30 4.58 -2.70
N GLU A 61 -6.55 4.40 -3.99
CA GLU A 61 -7.11 5.43 -4.86
C GLU A 61 -8.55 5.77 -4.47
N ILE A 62 -9.39 4.78 -4.17
CA ILE A 62 -10.76 4.97 -3.66
C ILE A 62 -10.74 5.85 -2.41
N ARG A 63 -9.93 5.49 -1.40
CA ARG A 63 -9.81 6.29 -0.16
C ARG A 63 -9.28 7.70 -0.41
N LYS A 64 -8.37 7.85 -1.38
CA LYS A 64 -7.85 9.17 -1.77
C LYS A 64 -8.95 10.02 -2.37
N TYR A 65 -9.67 9.51 -3.37
CA TYR A 65 -10.68 10.26 -4.10
C TYR A 65 -11.94 10.53 -3.27
N GLN A 66 -12.32 9.62 -2.37
CA GLN A 66 -13.41 9.86 -1.41
C GLN A 66 -13.09 10.96 -0.39
N LYS A 67 -11.81 11.26 -0.12
CA LYS A 67 -11.41 12.30 0.82
C LYS A 67 -11.31 13.68 0.16
N SER A 68 -11.11 13.73 -1.14
CA SER A 68 -11.00 14.97 -1.93
C SER A 68 -12.30 15.30 -2.64
N THR A 69 -12.47 16.54 -3.03
CA THR A 69 -13.57 16.99 -3.92
C THR A 69 -13.00 17.59 -5.22
N ASP A 70 -11.81 17.15 -5.61
CA ASP A 70 -11.15 17.63 -6.82
C ASP A 70 -11.84 17.04 -8.06
N LEU A 71 -12.05 17.87 -9.07
CA LEU A 71 -12.54 17.42 -10.37
C LEU A 71 -11.51 16.48 -11.02
N LEU A 72 -11.98 15.31 -11.46
CA LEU A 72 -11.15 14.25 -12.01
C LEU A 72 -11.06 14.32 -13.55
N LEU A 73 -12.03 14.94 -14.22
CA LEU A 73 -11.97 15.15 -15.66
C LEU A 73 -11.07 16.35 -16.01
N ARG A 74 -10.32 16.20 -17.10
CA ARG A 74 -9.48 17.29 -17.61
C ARG A 74 -10.36 18.38 -18.20
N LYS A 75 -10.18 19.62 -17.71
CA LYS A 75 -10.99 20.79 -18.09
C LYS A 75 -11.04 21.08 -19.59
N LEU A 76 -9.89 21.05 -20.29
CA LEU A 76 -9.84 21.41 -21.71
C LEU A 76 -10.56 20.40 -22.62
N PRO A 77 -10.32 19.08 -22.53
CA PRO A 77 -11.11 18.09 -23.27
C PRO A 77 -12.61 18.17 -22.96
N PHE A 78 -12.99 18.30 -21.68
CA PHE A 78 -14.39 18.44 -21.29
C PHE A 78 -15.05 19.67 -21.92
N ALA A 79 -14.37 20.83 -21.84
CA ALA A 79 -14.88 22.06 -22.45
C ALA A 79 -15.00 21.99 -23.98
N ARG A 80 -14.14 21.22 -24.66
CA ARG A 80 -14.28 20.98 -26.11
C ARG A 80 -15.51 20.13 -26.41
N LEU A 81 -15.70 19.04 -25.67
CA LEU A 81 -16.87 18.17 -25.80
C LEU A 81 -18.18 18.93 -25.59
N VAL A 82 -18.27 19.76 -24.54
CA VAL A 82 -19.47 20.57 -24.27
C VAL A 82 -19.79 21.50 -25.43
N ARG A 83 -18.77 22.13 -26.04
CA ARG A 83 -18.96 23.05 -27.17
C ARG A 83 -19.35 22.33 -28.45
N GLU A 84 -18.80 21.13 -28.68
CA GLU A 84 -19.14 20.27 -29.80
C GLU A 84 -20.62 19.86 -29.73
N ILE A 85 -21.05 19.28 -28.60
CA ILE A 85 -22.45 18.91 -28.38
C ILE A 85 -23.38 20.12 -28.52
N ALA A 86 -23.01 21.27 -27.96
CA ALA A 86 -23.86 22.45 -28.05
C ALA A 86 -23.95 23.01 -29.48
N ALA A 87 -22.88 22.89 -30.28
CA ALA A 87 -22.91 23.27 -31.68
C ALA A 87 -23.85 22.38 -32.48
N GLU A 88 -23.84 21.07 -32.25
CA GLU A 88 -24.80 20.12 -32.86
C GLU A 88 -26.24 20.50 -32.50
N MET A 89 -26.54 20.68 -31.21
CA MET A 89 -27.89 20.98 -30.74
C MET A 89 -28.44 22.33 -31.22
N THR A 90 -27.58 23.31 -31.49
CA THR A 90 -28.00 24.67 -31.92
C THR A 90 -28.10 24.81 -33.42
N THR A 91 -27.30 24.05 -34.18
CA THR A 91 -27.35 24.03 -35.65
C THR A 91 -28.65 23.41 -36.15
N ASP A 92 -29.20 22.42 -35.44
CA ASP A 92 -30.42 21.71 -35.87
C ASP A 92 -31.72 22.49 -35.65
N TYR A 93 -31.72 23.52 -34.78
CA TYR A 93 -32.93 24.25 -34.38
C TYR A 93 -33.00 25.68 -34.96
N TYR A 94 -31.86 26.31 -35.24
CA TYR A 94 -31.79 27.64 -35.82
C TYR A 94 -30.99 27.61 -37.13
N ASP A 95 -31.59 28.07 -38.24
CA ASP A 95 -30.98 28.18 -39.58
C ASP A 95 -29.77 29.16 -39.67
N SER A 96 -29.32 29.68 -38.52
CA SER A 96 -28.16 30.56 -38.43
C SER A 96 -27.21 30.02 -37.37
N PRO A 97 -25.92 29.79 -37.69
CA PRO A 97 -24.94 29.36 -36.71
C PRO A 97 -24.73 30.48 -35.68
N THR A 98 -25.48 30.41 -34.58
CA THR A 98 -25.31 31.35 -33.48
C THR A 98 -23.99 31.03 -32.79
N ASN A 99 -23.09 32.01 -32.76
CA ASN A 99 -21.83 31.91 -32.03
C ASN A 99 -22.08 31.87 -30.51
N LEU A 100 -22.44 30.70 -29.98
CA LEU A 100 -22.72 30.50 -28.56
C LEU A 100 -21.47 30.80 -27.73
N ARG A 101 -21.57 31.84 -26.90
CA ARG A 101 -20.50 32.24 -25.98
C ARG A 101 -20.68 31.54 -24.64
N TRP A 102 -19.58 31.06 -24.09
CA TRP A 102 -19.56 30.30 -22.85
C TRP A 102 -18.87 31.07 -21.75
N GLN A 103 -19.53 31.19 -20.60
CA GLN A 103 -18.90 31.64 -19.36
C GLN A 103 -18.02 30.53 -18.78
N SER A 104 -16.91 30.90 -18.16
CA SER A 104 -16.02 29.92 -17.49
C SER A 104 -16.71 29.19 -16.34
N SER A 105 -17.53 29.88 -15.55
CA SER A 105 -18.32 29.28 -14.47
C SER A 105 -19.38 28.30 -14.98
N ALA A 106 -20.00 28.57 -16.14
CA ALA A 106 -20.98 27.65 -16.73
C ALA A 106 -20.32 26.31 -17.12
N LEU A 107 -19.13 26.36 -17.71
CA LEU A 107 -18.37 25.15 -18.04
C LEU A 107 -17.94 24.38 -16.79
N LEU A 108 -17.59 25.07 -15.71
CA LEU A 108 -17.28 24.43 -14.43
C LEU A 108 -18.51 23.78 -13.80
N ALA A 109 -19.65 24.48 -13.78
CA ALA A 109 -20.89 23.94 -13.22
C ALA A 109 -21.37 22.69 -13.99
N LEU A 110 -21.25 22.70 -15.33
CA LEU A 110 -21.54 21.51 -16.14
C LEU A 110 -20.62 20.34 -15.81
N GLN A 111 -19.33 20.62 -15.56
CA GLN A 111 -18.38 19.59 -15.18
C GLN A 111 -18.70 19.02 -13.79
N GLU A 112 -18.95 19.87 -12.80
CA GLU A 112 -19.33 19.47 -11.44
C GLU A 112 -20.59 18.59 -11.44
N ALA A 113 -21.64 19.01 -12.15
CA ALA A 113 -22.87 18.24 -12.26
C ALA A 113 -22.65 16.88 -12.96
N SER A 114 -21.86 16.86 -14.03
CA SER A 114 -21.58 15.64 -14.80
C SER A 114 -20.77 14.63 -13.99
N GLU A 115 -19.73 15.09 -13.28
CA GLU A 115 -18.91 14.22 -12.43
C GLU A 115 -19.72 13.70 -11.23
N ALA A 116 -20.52 14.55 -10.58
CA ALA A 116 -21.40 14.13 -9.49
C ALA A 116 -22.41 13.06 -9.96
N TYR A 117 -22.99 13.23 -11.14
CA TYR A 117 -23.92 12.25 -11.73
C TYR A 117 -23.24 10.89 -11.96
N ILE A 118 -22.05 10.88 -12.56
CA ILE A 118 -21.33 9.63 -12.85
C ILE A 118 -20.89 8.92 -11.56
N VAL A 119 -20.44 9.67 -10.54
CA VAL A 119 -20.09 9.10 -9.23
C VAL A 119 -21.31 8.43 -8.60
N HIS A 120 -22.45 9.11 -8.58
CA HIS A 120 -23.69 8.55 -8.05
C HIS A 120 -24.13 7.29 -8.82
N LEU A 121 -24.03 7.32 -10.16
CA LEU A 121 -24.34 6.16 -11.00
C LEU A 121 -23.45 4.95 -10.69
N PHE A 122 -22.16 5.17 -10.41
CA PHE A 122 -21.26 4.08 -10.02
C PHE A 122 -21.60 3.54 -8.63
N ASP A 123 -21.95 4.38 -7.67
CA ASP A 123 -22.40 3.93 -6.36
C ASP A 123 -23.64 3.04 -6.48
N ASP A 124 -24.64 3.46 -7.26
CA ASP A 124 -25.87 2.69 -7.52
C ASP A 124 -25.58 1.37 -8.24
N ALA A 125 -24.69 1.39 -9.25
CA ALA A 125 -24.28 0.18 -9.96
C ALA A 125 -23.56 -0.81 -9.04
N THR A 126 -22.73 -0.34 -8.10
CA THR A 126 -22.13 -1.22 -7.10
C THR A 126 -23.15 -1.75 -6.12
N ALA A 127 -24.08 -0.92 -5.62
CA ALA A 127 -25.16 -1.33 -4.75
C ALA A 127 -26.05 -2.41 -5.41
N GLY A 128 -26.39 -2.25 -6.68
CA GLY A 128 -27.15 -3.24 -7.46
C GLY A 128 -26.45 -4.60 -7.56
N ILE A 129 -25.12 -4.63 -7.70
CA ILE A 129 -24.34 -5.89 -7.68
C ILE A 129 -24.42 -6.56 -6.30
N TYR A 130 -24.36 -5.80 -5.21
CA TYR A 130 -24.52 -6.34 -3.85
C TYR A 130 -25.95 -6.86 -3.61
N VAL A 131 -26.98 -6.17 -4.09
CA VAL A 131 -28.38 -6.59 -3.97
C VAL A 131 -28.65 -7.85 -4.80
N LEU A 132 -28.13 -7.96 -6.04
CA LEU A 132 -28.27 -9.16 -6.86
C LEU A 132 -27.56 -10.38 -6.24
N PHE A 133 -26.44 -10.16 -5.54
CA PHE A 133 -25.75 -11.20 -4.77
C PHE A 133 -26.54 -11.61 -3.51
N MET A 134 -27.25 -10.68 -2.85
CA MET A 134 -28.07 -10.98 -1.67
C MET A 134 -29.47 -11.55 -1.99
N ILE A 135 -29.99 -11.36 -3.21
CA ILE A 135 -31.30 -11.93 -3.64
C ILE A 135 -31.15 -13.35 -4.22
N ASN A 136 -29.94 -13.77 -4.60
CA ASN A 136 -29.65 -15.11 -5.13
C ASN A 136 -29.08 -16.09 -4.08
N GLU A 137 -29.44 -15.90 -2.81
CA GLU A 137 -29.16 -16.88 -1.73
C GLU A 137 -30.43 -17.19 -0.94
#